data_AF-A0A846I7A0-F1
#
_entry.id   AF-A0A846I7A0-F1
#
_cell.length_a   1.000
_cell.length_b   1.000
_cell.length_c   1.000
_cell.angle_alpha   90.00
_cell.angle_beta   90.00
_cell.angle_gamma   90.00
#
_symmetry.space_group_name_H-M   'P 1'
#
loop_
_entity.id
_entity.type
_entity.pdbx_description
1 polymer ?
#
loop_
_entity_poly.entity_id
_entity_poly.type
_entity_poly.pdbx_seq_one_letter_code
_entity_poly.pdbx_strand_id
1 'polypeptide(L)'
;AEYSNLGWDITLDTDNNKFVFDVIEGRNLTADQEQLPPVIFSVDFDNIKNKHFVKILLNYKNVAYVGGKGEDEKRLIQQAGNAKGWARKETFIDCSQADDITELKTMGEHKLDDFNITETFESSVISFGSFNYMQDWDLGDIVTVIDRKWGVTLNTRVTEVKEIYEVGGFNLECIFGNNIPTIIDSIKRISKKEVR
;
A
#
# COMPACT_ATOMS: atom_id res chain seq x y z
N ALA A 1 5.48 -10.01 -4.15
CA ALA A 1 4.16 -9.38 -4.06
C ALA A 1 4.30 -7.92 -3.65
N GLU A 2 4.65 -7.60 -2.39
CA GLU A 2 4.81 -6.19 -1.92
C GLU A 2 5.80 -5.37 -2.76
N TYR A 3 6.93 -5.96 -3.15
CA TYR A 3 7.98 -5.24 -3.89
C TYR A 3 7.66 -4.99 -5.38
N SER A 4 6.79 -5.79 -5.99
CA SER A 4 6.48 -5.69 -7.42
C SER A 4 5.12 -5.04 -7.69
N ASN A 5 4.35 -4.71 -6.63
CA ASN A 5 2.95 -4.28 -6.75
C ASN A 5 2.05 -5.26 -7.51
N LEU A 6 2.42 -6.55 -7.48
CA LEU A 6 1.69 -7.65 -8.10
C LEU A 6 1.08 -8.53 -7.02
N GLY A 7 -0.21 -8.82 -7.17
CA GLY A 7 -0.89 -9.91 -6.50
C GLY A 7 -0.58 -11.23 -7.19
N TRP A 8 -0.80 -12.33 -6.49
CA TRP A 8 -0.83 -13.64 -7.11
C TRP A 8 -1.87 -14.50 -6.41
N ASP A 9 -2.46 -15.43 -7.14
CA ASP A 9 -3.40 -16.40 -6.59
C ASP A 9 -3.12 -17.78 -7.18
N ILE A 10 -3.57 -18.82 -6.48
CA ILE A 10 -3.50 -20.21 -6.93
C ILE A 10 -4.90 -20.79 -6.94
N THR A 11 -5.44 -21.04 -8.13
CA THR A 11 -6.75 -21.65 -8.31
C THR A 11 -6.62 -23.13 -8.70
N LEU A 12 -7.54 -23.96 -8.22
CA LEU A 12 -7.64 -25.35 -8.62
C LEU A 12 -8.54 -25.45 -9.86
N ASP A 13 -7.95 -25.77 -11.00
CA ASP A 13 -8.68 -26.17 -12.20
C ASP A 13 -9.06 -27.65 -12.07
N THR A 14 -10.32 -27.90 -11.72
CA THR A 14 -10.87 -29.25 -11.51
C THR A 14 -11.07 -30.03 -12.81
N ASP A 15 -11.21 -29.33 -13.94
CA ASP A 15 -11.41 -29.98 -15.23
C ASP A 15 -10.09 -30.57 -15.74
N ASN A 16 -8.99 -29.85 -15.52
CA ASN A 16 -7.64 -30.27 -15.91
C ASN A 16 -6.82 -30.89 -14.76
N ASN A 17 -7.37 -30.95 -13.54
CA ASN A 17 -6.71 -31.41 -12.31
C ASN A 17 -5.34 -30.76 -12.06
N LYS A 18 -5.27 -29.43 -12.20
CA LYS A 18 -4.02 -28.66 -12.03
C LYS A 18 -4.24 -27.45 -11.13
N PHE A 19 -3.19 -27.08 -10.42
CA PHE A 19 -3.11 -25.76 -9.79
C PHE A 19 -2.61 -24.76 -10.82
N VAL A 20 -3.38 -23.71 -11.05
CA VAL A 20 -3.03 -22.58 -11.92
C VAL A 20 -2.49 -21.48 -11.02
N PHE A 21 -1.28 -21.00 -11.32
CA PHE A 21 -0.68 -19.86 -10.64
C PHE A 21 -0.87 -18.63 -11.52
N ASP A 22 -1.64 -17.66 -11.02
CA ASP A 22 -1.93 -16.42 -11.72
C ASP A 22 -1.24 -15.25 -11.04
N VAL A 23 -0.76 -14.31 -11.85
CA VAL A 23 -0.21 -13.02 -11.39
C VAL A 23 -1.21 -11.95 -11.75
N ILE A 24 -1.63 -11.19 -10.74
CA ILE A 24 -2.67 -10.16 -10.86
C ILE A 24 -1.99 -8.80 -10.73
N GLU A 25 -2.05 -8.02 -11.80
CA GLU A 25 -1.60 -6.63 -11.81
C GLU A 25 -2.82 -5.71 -11.72
N GLY A 26 -2.78 -4.79 -10.77
CA GLY A 26 -3.81 -3.77 -10.62
C GLY A 26 -3.73 -2.74 -11.73
N ARG A 27 -4.88 -2.37 -12.31
CA ARG A 27 -4.95 -1.31 -13.32
C ARG A 27 -4.79 0.05 -12.66
N ASN A 28 -4.09 0.96 -13.32
CA ASN A 28 -4.03 2.34 -12.88
C ASN A 28 -5.27 3.11 -13.39
N LEU A 29 -6.26 3.28 -12.52
CA LEU A 29 -7.52 3.99 -12.76
C LEU A 29 -7.56 5.34 -12.03
N THR A 30 -6.39 5.90 -11.71
CA THR A 30 -6.29 7.21 -11.04
C THR A 30 -6.74 8.34 -11.95
N ALA A 31 -7.14 9.46 -11.35
CA ALA A 31 -7.56 10.67 -12.07
C ALA A 31 -6.40 11.39 -12.80
N ASP A 32 -5.15 11.09 -12.45
CA ASP A 32 -3.96 11.77 -12.97
C ASP A 32 -3.39 11.16 -14.26
N GLN A 33 -3.92 10.00 -14.68
CA GLN A 33 -3.54 9.33 -15.93
C GLN A 33 -4.61 9.51 -17.01
N GLU A 34 -4.23 9.31 -18.28
CA GLU A 34 -5.09 9.56 -19.45
C GLU A 34 -5.38 8.30 -20.29
N GLN A 35 -4.84 7.14 -19.92
CA GLN A 35 -4.92 5.90 -20.69
C GLN A 35 -6.22 5.12 -20.46
N LEU A 36 -6.69 5.05 -19.21
CA LEU A 36 -7.89 4.33 -18.81
C LEU A 36 -8.93 5.30 -18.24
N PRO A 37 -10.24 5.01 -18.36
CA PRO A 37 -11.26 5.79 -17.67
C PRO A 37 -11.01 5.78 -16.15
N PRO A 38 -10.92 6.95 -15.50
CA PRO A 38 -10.60 7.01 -14.08
C PRO A 38 -11.79 6.57 -13.21
N VAL A 39 -11.48 5.91 -12.10
CA VAL A 39 -12.44 5.53 -11.07
C VAL A 39 -12.18 6.37 -9.82
N ILE A 40 -13.15 7.22 -9.50
CA ILE A 40 -13.03 8.20 -8.41
C ILE A 40 -14.11 7.94 -7.37
N PHE A 41 -13.70 7.50 -6.18
CA PHE A 41 -14.59 7.29 -5.05
C PHE A 41 -14.71 8.56 -4.21
N SER A 42 -15.93 9.06 -4.04
CA SER A 42 -16.22 10.25 -3.25
C SER A 42 -17.64 10.27 -2.73
N VAL A 43 -17.81 10.73 -1.50
CA VAL A 43 -19.15 10.99 -0.94
C VAL A 43 -19.87 12.07 -1.74
N ASP A 44 -19.16 13.04 -2.30
CA ASP A 44 -19.75 14.12 -3.11
C ASP A 44 -20.27 13.62 -4.46
N PHE A 45 -19.80 12.45 -4.93
CA PHE A 45 -20.28 11.79 -6.13
C PHE A 45 -21.35 10.73 -5.84
N ASP A 46 -21.74 10.58 -4.57
CA ASP A 46 -22.71 9.60 -4.09
C ASP A 46 -22.41 8.19 -4.63
N ASN A 47 -21.14 7.76 -4.52
CA ASN A 47 -20.72 6.41 -4.88
C ASN A 47 -20.07 5.64 -3.72
N ILE A 48 -19.83 6.32 -2.59
CA ILE A 48 -19.38 5.72 -1.33
C ILE A 48 -20.13 6.30 -0.13
N LYS A 49 -20.25 5.51 0.94
CA LYS A 49 -20.91 5.83 2.22
C LYS A 49 -20.07 5.28 3.38
N ASN A 50 -20.42 5.67 4.61
CA ASN A 50 -19.80 5.15 5.84
C ASN A 50 -18.26 5.24 5.84
N LYS A 51 -17.74 6.44 5.56
CA LYS A 51 -16.32 6.71 5.49
C LYS A 51 -15.63 6.67 6.85
N HIS A 52 -14.49 6.01 6.91
CA HIS A 52 -13.54 6.05 8.01
C HIS A 52 -12.14 6.30 7.45
N PHE A 53 -11.40 7.27 7.99
CA PHE A 53 -10.06 7.60 7.52
C PHE A 53 -9.08 7.62 8.69
N VAL A 54 -7.96 6.92 8.51
CA VAL A 54 -6.88 6.83 9.48
C VAL A 54 -5.58 7.26 8.83
N LYS A 55 -4.86 8.15 9.51
CA LYS A 55 -3.54 8.64 9.11
C LYS A 55 -2.55 8.47 10.25
N ILE A 56 -1.49 7.69 10.04
CA ILE A 56 -0.51 7.35 11.08
C ILE A 56 0.88 7.84 10.68
N LEU A 57 1.49 8.62 11.57
CA LEU A 57 2.85 9.16 11.41
C LEU A 57 3.84 8.65 12.47
N LEU A 58 3.42 7.73 13.35
CA LEU A 58 4.20 7.26 14.50
C LEU A 58 5.62 6.80 14.11
N ASN A 59 5.71 6.05 13.01
CA ASN A 59 6.98 5.53 12.50
C ASN A 59 7.57 6.35 11.36
N TYR A 60 6.95 7.47 10.97
CA TYR A 60 7.34 8.19 9.76
C TYR A 60 8.82 8.62 9.75
N LYS A 61 9.52 8.28 8.68
CA LYS A 61 10.92 8.67 8.39
C LYS A 61 11.04 8.95 6.89
N ASN A 62 11.79 9.98 6.54
CA ASN A 62 11.97 10.40 5.15
C ASN A 62 13.44 10.58 4.76
N VAL A 63 14.35 10.33 5.69
CA VAL A 63 15.78 10.21 5.41
C VAL A 63 16.33 9.03 6.20
N ALA A 64 17.17 8.22 5.57
CA ALA A 64 17.87 7.12 6.22
C ALA A 64 19.38 7.19 5.97
N TYR A 65 20.14 6.84 7.00
CA TYR A 65 21.55 6.48 6.90
C TYR A 65 21.62 4.96 6.70
N VAL A 66 22.15 4.55 5.56
CA VAL A 66 22.13 3.18 5.08
C VAL A 66 23.54 2.60 5.20
N GLY A 67 23.72 1.65 6.11
CA GLY A 67 25.03 1.04 6.38
C GLY A 67 25.24 -0.25 5.62
N GLY A 68 26.19 -0.25 4.69
CA GLY A 68 26.64 -1.41 3.92
C GLY A 68 27.74 -2.22 4.59
N LYS A 69 28.54 -2.92 3.78
CA LYS A 69 29.68 -3.73 4.23
C LYS A 69 30.73 -2.89 4.97
N GLY A 70 31.44 -3.54 5.89
CA GLY A 70 32.48 -2.95 6.73
C GLY A 70 32.05 -2.76 8.19
N GLU A 71 33.03 -2.58 9.06
CA GLU A 71 32.84 -2.39 10.50
C GLU A 71 33.41 -1.03 10.92
N ASP A 72 32.86 -0.48 12.00
CA ASP A 72 33.25 0.81 12.59
C ASP A 72 33.43 1.92 11.54
N GLU A 73 34.59 2.58 11.54
CA GLU A 73 34.94 3.69 10.65
C GLU A 73 35.09 3.25 9.18
N LYS A 74 35.24 1.96 8.91
CA LYS A 74 35.35 1.41 7.55
C LYS A 74 34.00 1.05 6.96
N ARG A 75 32.91 1.17 7.74
CA ARG A 75 31.57 0.84 7.25
C ARG A 75 31.15 1.84 6.17
N LEU A 76 30.75 1.30 5.02
CA LEU A 76 30.20 2.12 3.95
C LEU A 76 28.84 2.67 4.37
N ILE A 77 28.69 4.00 4.41
CA ILE A 77 27.42 4.67 4.73
C ILE A 77 26.95 5.46 3.52
N GLN A 78 25.68 5.31 3.17
CA GLN A 78 25.00 6.11 2.16
C GLN A 78 23.73 6.76 2.73
N GLN A 79 23.23 7.81 2.07
CA GLN A 79 21.96 8.44 2.43
C GLN A 79 20.87 7.98 1.45
N ALA A 80 19.72 7.57 1.98
CA ALA A 80 18.48 7.41 1.23
C ALA A 80 17.48 8.51 1.62
N GLY A 81 16.72 9.03 0.66
CA GLY A 81 15.81 10.15 0.84
C GLY A 81 16.52 11.52 0.88
N ASN A 82 15.73 12.59 0.78
CA ASN A 82 16.24 13.96 0.72
C ASN A 82 15.27 14.92 1.41
N ALA A 83 15.52 15.25 2.67
CA ALA A 83 14.78 16.26 3.42
C ALA A 83 15.74 17.10 4.27
N LYS A 84 15.35 18.33 4.60
CA LYS A 84 16.17 19.28 5.38
C LYS A 84 15.32 19.99 6.44
N GLY A 85 15.99 20.51 7.48
CA GLY A 85 15.35 21.28 8.54
C GLY A 85 14.35 20.46 9.36
N TRP A 86 13.30 21.11 9.85
CA TRP A 86 12.28 20.51 10.74
C TRP A 86 11.51 19.34 10.13
N ALA A 87 11.42 19.29 8.79
CA ALA A 87 10.74 18.22 8.06
C ALA A 87 11.56 16.92 8.02
N ARG A 88 12.87 16.97 8.32
CA ARG A 88 13.76 15.80 8.26
C ARG A 88 13.50 14.87 9.45
N LYS A 89 13.12 13.64 9.18
CA LYS A 89 12.91 12.57 10.17
C LYS A 89 13.80 11.38 9.82
N GLU A 90 14.77 11.10 10.68
CA GLU A 90 15.93 10.25 10.34
C GLU A 90 15.87 8.87 11.00
N THR A 91 16.37 7.86 10.30
CA THR A 91 16.57 6.51 10.83
C THR A 91 17.87 5.91 10.31
N PHE A 92 18.32 4.82 10.93
CA PHE A 92 19.41 4.00 10.43
C PHE A 92 18.86 2.70 9.85
N ILE A 93 19.37 2.29 8.69
CA ILE A 93 18.99 1.08 7.99
C ILE A 93 20.23 0.24 7.74
N ASP A 94 20.24 -0.99 8.24
CA ASP A 94 21.31 -1.94 7.97
C ASP A 94 21.07 -2.63 6.62
N CYS A 95 22.02 -2.47 5.71
CA CYS A 95 22.09 -3.15 4.42
C CYS A 95 23.47 -3.78 4.18
N SER A 96 24.03 -4.43 5.20
CA SER A 96 25.35 -5.10 5.12
C SER A 96 25.47 -6.14 4.01
N GLN A 97 24.34 -6.69 3.55
CA GLN A 97 24.30 -7.63 2.43
C GLN A 97 24.53 -7.01 1.05
N ALA A 98 24.49 -5.68 0.89
CA ALA A 98 24.69 -5.03 -0.40
C ALA A 98 26.14 -5.21 -0.88
N ASP A 99 26.30 -5.55 -2.16
CA ASP A 99 27.59 -5.82 -2.77
C ASP A 99 28.34 -4.55 -3.15
N ASP A 100 27.63 -3.51 -3.56
CA ASP A 100 28.21 -2.23 -3.94
C ASP A 100 27.38 -1.02 -3.49
N ILE A 101 27.89 0.19 -3.80
CA ILE A 101 27.26 1.47 -3.43
C ILE A 101 25.88 1.65 -4.09
N THR A 102 25.72 1.20 -5.33
CA THR A 102 24.48 1.34 -6.10
C THR A 102 23.41 0.46 -5.49
N GLU A 103 23.72 -0.80 -5.24
CA GLU A 103 22.82 -1.73 -4.57
C GLU A 103 22.48 -1.24 -3.16
N LEU A 104 23.48 -0.77 -2.40
CA LEU A 104 23.27 -0.24 -1.05
C LEU A 104 22.24 0.90 -1.05
N LYS A 105 22.34 1.81 -2.00
CA LYS A 105 21.41 2.93 -2.14
C LYS A 105 20.01 2.43 -2.49
N THR A 106 19.88 1.56 -3.50
CA THR A 106 18.59 0.99 -3.91
C THR A 106 17.91 0.24 -2.76
N MET A 107 18.64 -0.63 -2.06
CA MET A 107 18.11 -1.33 -0.88
C MET A 107 17.69 -0.37 0.24
N GLY A 108 18.47 0.70 0.42
CA GLY A 108 18.19 1.74 1.40
C GLY A 108 16.92 2.52 1.09
N GLU A 109 16.71 2.91 -0.17
CA GLU A 109 15.49 3.56 -0.65
C GLU A 109 14.28 2.64 -0.47
N HIS A 110 14.38 1.36 -0.84
CA HIS A 110 13.30 0.40 -0.64
C HIS A 110 12.94 0.20 0.83
N LYS A 111 13.93 0.04 1.72
CA LYS A 111 13.65 -0.11 3.15
C LYS A 111 13.15 1.18 3.80
N LEU A 112 13.39 2.34 3.18
CA LEU A 112 12.86 3.61 3.65
C LEU A 112 11.34 3.70 3.40
N ASP A 113 10.82 3.02 2.37
CA ASP A 113 9.38 2.99 2.07
C ASP A 113 8.53 2.39 3.20
N ASP A 114 9.10 1.50 4.02
CA ASP A 114 8.47 0.95 5.23
C ASP A 114 8.17 2.01 6.31
N PHE A 115 8.73 3.22 6.14
CA PHE A 115 8.55 4.35 7.05
C PHE A 115 7.72 5.48 6.42
N ASN A 116 7.00 5.22 5.33
CA ASN A 116 6.05 6.18 4.78
C ASN A 116 4.88 6.43 5.73
N ILE A 117 4.19 7.56 5.55
CA ILE A 117 2.95 7.84 6.27
C ILE A 117 1.92 6.80 5.82
N THR A 118 1.29 6.12 6.77
CA THR A 118 0.21 5.17 6.46
C THR A 118 -1.10 5.94 6.41
N GLU A 119 -1.79 5.84 5.28
CA GLU A 119 -3.12 6.41 5.05
C GLU A 119 -4.06 5.29 4.59
N THR A 120 -5.15 5.11 5.33
CA THR A 120 -6.15 4.06 5.09
C THR A 120 -7.52 4.71 5.07
N PHE A 121 -8.27 4.46 4.01
CA PHE A 121 -9.64 4.92 3.87
C PHE A 121 -10.56 3.71 3.73
N GLU A 122 -11.50 3.57 4.64
CA GLU A 122 -12.48 2.49 4.64
C GLU A 122 -13.85 3.08 4.30
N SER A 123 -14.61 2.40 3.44
CA SER A 123 -15.93 2.88 3.04
C SER A 123 -16.80 1.75 2.52
N SER A 124 -18.11 1.91 2.66
CA SER A 124 -19.08 1.12 1.89
C SER A 124 -19.19 1.70 0.48
N VAL A 125 -19.01 0.89 -0.56
CA VAL A 125 -19.21 1.29 -1.96
C VAL A 125 -20.66 0.99 -2.36
N ILE A 126 -21.28 1.90 -3.12
CA ILE A 126 -22.62 1.69 -3.65
C ILE A 126 -22.55 0.73 -4.84
N SER A 127 -23.05 -0.49 -4.64
CA SER A 127 -22.91 -1.60 -5.60
C SER A 127 -23.54 -1.36 -6.98
N PHE A 128 -24.56 -0.50 -7.07
CA PHE A 128 -25.27 -0.17 -8.31
C PHE A 128 -25.29 1.35 -8.55
N GLY A 129 -24.10 1.95 -8.57
CA GLY A 129 -23.91 3.39 -8.68
C GLY A 129 -23.17 3.80 -9.95
N SER A 130 -22.23 4.73 -9.78
CA SER A 130 -21.39 5.22 -10.89
C SER A 130 -20.41 4.19 -11.44
N PHE A 131 -20.01 3.21 -10.62
CA PHE A 131 -19.00 2.21 -10.97
C PHE A 131 -19.41 0.84 -10.44
N ASN A 132 -19.41 -0.17 -11.31
CA ASN A 132 -19.75 -1.55 -10.98
C ASN A 132 -18.47 -2.35 -10.68
N TYR A 133 -18.48 -3.07 -9.56
CA TYR A 133 -17.39 -3.96 -9.18
C TYR A 133 -17.21 -5.13 -10.16
N MET A 134 -15.97 -5.55 -10.39
CA MET A 134 -15.54 -6.54 -11.40
C MET A 134 -15.85 -6.16 -12.86
N GLN A 135 -16.31 -4.94 -13.11
CA GLN A 135 -16.53 -4.39 -14.44
C GLN A 135 -15.65 -3.14 -14.65
N ASP A 136 -15.92 -2.10 -13.86
CA ASP A 136 -15.23 -0.81 -13.97
C ASP A 136 -13.96 -0.77 -13.12
N TRP A 137 -13.96 -1.50 -12.00
CA TRP A 137 -12.85 -1.60 -11.05
C TRP A 137 -12.88 -2.96 -10.34
N ASP A 138 -11.73 -3.39 -9.82
CA ASP A 138 -11.56 -4.66 -9.12
C ASP A 138 -10.55 -4.55 -7.96
N LEU A 139 -10.47 -5.59 -7.13
CA LEU A 139 -9.45 -5.76 -6.10
C LEU A 139 -8.06 -5.60 -6.71
N GLY A 140 -7.24 -4.76 -6.08
CA GLY A 140 -5.88 -4.50 -6.53
C GLY A 140 -5.72 -3.34 -7.50
N ASP A 141 -6.80 -2.82 -8.11
CA ASP A 141 -6.73 -1.60 -8.93
C ASP A 141 -6.29 -0.38 -8.10
N ILE A 142 -5.62 0.58 -8.75
CA ILE A 142 -5.20 1.85 -8.16
C ILE A 142 -6.20 2.92 -8.57
N VAL A 143 -6.95 3.45 -7.61
CA VAL A 143 -8.08 4.37 -7.81
C VAL A 143 -7.82 5.69 -7.08
N THR A 144 -8.62 6.71 -7.37
CA THR A 144 -8.58 7.98 -6.64
C THR A 144 -9.72 8.04 -5.62
N VAL A 145 -9.40 8.29 -4.35
CA VAL A 145 -10.38 8.52 -3.27
C VAL A 145 -10.34 9.99 -2.87
N ILE A 146 -11.50 10.64 -2.86
CA ILE A 146 -11.62 12.08 -2.55
C ILE A 146 -12.66 12.31 -1.45
N ASP A 147 -12.22 13.00 -0.40
CA ASP A 147 -13.09 13.61 0.60
C ASP A 147 -12.77 15.10 0.73
N ARG A 148 -13.58 15.96 0.11
CA ARG A 148 -13.36 17.41 0.12
C ARG A 148 -13.52 18.02 1.51
N LYS A 149 -14.37 17.43 2.37
CA LYS A 149 -14.62 17.93 3.73
C LYS A 149 -13.42 17.68 4.64
N TRP A 150 -12.71 16.57 4.45
CA TRP A 150 -11.47 16.25 5.17
C TRP A 150 -10.20 16.73 4.47
N GLY A 151 -10.32 17.23 3.22
CA GLY A 151 -9.17 17.62 2.41
C GLY A 151 -8.30 16.43 2.00
N VAL A 152 -8.91 15.26 1.85
CA VAL A 152 -8.23 14.01 1.50
C VAL A 152 -8.39 13.77 0.00
N THR A 153 -7.26 13.61 -0.69
CA THR A 153 -7.19 13.13 -2.07
C THR A 153 -6.06 12.11 -2.14
N LEU A 154 -6.41 10.85 -2.39
CA LEU A 154 -5.47 9.73 -2.36
C LEU A 154 -5.57 8.93 -3.64
N ASN A 155 -4.43 8.77 -4.32
CA ASN A 155 -4.28 7.72 -5.33
C ASN A 155 -3.78 6.47 -4.62
N THR A 156 -4.62 5.44 -4.56
CA THR A 156 -4.36 4.32 -3.68
C THR A 156 -4.96 3.03 -4.21
N ARG A 157 -4.39 1.92 -3.78
CA ARG A 157 -4.84 0.58 -4.18
C ARG A 157 -6.07 0.17 -3.39
N VAL A 158 -7.01 -0.50 -4.04
CA VAL A 158 -8.06 -1.28 -3.36
C VAL A 158 -7.41 -2.53 -2.78
N THR A 159 -7.27 -2.61 -1.47
CA THR A 159 -6.54 -3.69 -0.79
C THR A 159 -7.44 -4.76 -0.19
N GLU A 160 -8.71 -4.43 0.03
CA GLU A 160 -9.73 -5.37 0.48
C GLU A 160 -11.08 -5.01 -0.12
N VAL A 161 -11.80 -6.02 -0.59
CA VAL A 161 -13.21 -5.93 -0.97
C VAL A 161 -13.95 -7.05 -0.25
N LYS A 162 -15.01 -6.67 0.47
CA LYS A 162 -15.87 -7.58 1.20
C LYS A 162 -17.28 -7.49 0.63
N GLU A 163 -17.69 -8.58 0.01
CA GLU A 163 -19.03 -8.78 -0.52
C GLU A 163 -19.98 -9.27 0.59
N ILE A 164 -21.09 -8.56 0.78
CA ILE A 164 -22.10 -8.87 1.79
C ILE A 164 -23.42 -9.17 1.08
N TYR A 165 -23.88 -10.42 1.21
CA TYR A 165 -25.12 -10.92 0.62
C TYR A 165 -26.17 -11.12 1.71
N GLU A 166 -27.19 -10.26 1.72
CA GLU A 166 -28.27 -10.30 2.72
C GLU A 166 -29.65 -10.21 2.06
N VAL A 167 -30.71 -10.53 2.82
CA VAL A 167 -32.10 -10.41 2.36
C VAL A 167 -32.42 -8.95 1.94
N GLY A 168 -31.76 -7.98 2.58
CA GLY A 168 -31.90 -6.55 2.28
C GLY A 168 -31.13 -6.06 1.05
N GLY A 169 -30.33 -6.92 0.40
CA GLY A 169 -29.59 -6.59 -0.81
C GLY A 169 -28.11 -6.96 -0.76
N PHE A 170 -27.38 -6.45 -1.75
CA PHE A 170 -25.95 -6.67 -1.94
C PHE A 170 -25.16 -5.41 -1.60
N ASN A 171 -24.21 -5.52 -0.67
CA ASN A 171 -23.36 -4.41 -0.24
C ASN A 171 -21.87 -4.75 -0.44
N LEU A 172 -21.08 -3.71 -0.69
CA LEU A 172 -19.63 -3.79 -0.79
C LEU A 172 -19.01 -2.93 0.30
N GLU A 173 -18.11 -3.51 1.09
CA GLU A 173 -17.21 -2.78 1.98
C GLU A 173 -15.80 -2.87 1.40
N CYS A 174 -15.09 -1.74 1.37
CA CYS A 174 -13.77 -1.65 0.75
C CYS A 174 -12.77 -0.92 1.65
N ILE A 175 -11.52 -1.39 1.58
CA ILE A 175 -10.36 -0.71 2.15
C ILE A 175 -9.49 -0.20 1.01
N PHE A 176 -9.23 1.10 1.04
CA PHE A 176 -8.40 1.83 0.11
C PHE A 176 -7.09 2.22 0.81
N GLY A 177 -5.97 1.74 0.30
CA GLY A 177 -4.64 1.96 0.88
C GLY A 177 -4.19 0.87 1.83
N ASN A 178 -3.08 1.16 2.49
CA ASN A 178 -2.38 0.15 3.27
C ASN A 178 -3.19 -0.21 4.51
N ASN A 179 -3.19 -1.49 4.87
CA ASN A 179 -3.91 -1.94 6.06
C ASN A 179 -3.26 -1.34 7.32
N ILE A 180 -4.08 -0.92 8.28
CA ILE A 180 -3.58 -0.34 9.53
C ILE A 180 -2.88 -1.46 10.32
N PRO A 181 -1.58 -1.33 10.66
CA PRO A 181 -0.90 -2.35 11.43
C PRO A 181 -1.62 -2.56 12.76
N THR A 182 -2.08 -3.78 12.99
CA THR A 182 -2.72 -4.12 14.26
C THR A 182 -1.68 -4.18 15.38
N ILE A 183 -2.15 -4.23 16.63
CA ILE A 183 -1.29 -4.51 17.79
C ILE A 183 -0.53 -5.83 17.59
N ILE A 184 -1.18 -6.84 16.99
CA ILE A 184 -0.56 -8.14 16.69
C ILE A 184 0.57 -7.98 15.68
N ASP A 185 0.39 -7.17 14.63
CA ASP A 185 1.43 -6.90 13.64
C ASP A 185 2.63 -6.18 14.26
N SER A 186 2.36 -5.26 15.18
CA SER A 186 3.40 -4.56 15.96
C SER A 186 4.21 -5.53 16.83
N ILE A 187 3.54 -6.47 17.52
CA ILE A 187 4.19 -7.49 18.36
C ILE A 187 5.05 -8.43 17.50
N LYS A 188 4.54 -8.91 16.36
CA LYS A 188 5.31 -9.76 15.42
C LYS A 188 6.55 -9.05 14.88
N ARG A 189 6.47 -7.73 14.65
CA ARG A 189 7.59 -6.93 14.17
C ARG A 189 8.69 -6.78 15.23
N ILE A 190 8.31 -6.62 16.50
CA ILE A 190 9.24 -6.53 17.62
C ILE A 190 9.94 -7.87 17.84
N SER A 191 9.20 -8.99 17.87
CA SER A 191 9.79 -10.32 18.10
C SER A 191 10.75 -10.75 16.99
N LYS A 192 10.50 -10.39 15.72
CA LYS A 192 11.45 -10.63 14.62
C LYS A 192 12.76 -9.82 14.74
N LYS A 193 12.73 -8.69 15.44
CA LYS A 193 13.90 -7.81 15.63
C LYS A 193 14.85 -8.33 16.71
N GLU A 194 14.35 -9.05 17.71
CA GLU A 194 15.15 -9.61 18.81
C GLU A 194 15.88 -10.92 18.47
N VAL A 195 15.50 -11.59 17.37
CA VAL A 195 16.14 -12.86 16.93
C VAL A 195 17.25 -12.60 15.90
N ARG A 196 17.80 -11.38 15.84
CA ARG A 196 18.96 -11.04 15.00
C ARG A 196 20.08 -10.42 15.82
#